data_AF-A0A7S3Q9U4-F1
#
_entry.id   AF-A0A7S3Q9U4-F1
#
_cell.length_a   1.000
_cell.length_b   1.000
_cell.length_c   1.000
_cell.angle_alpha   90.00
_cell.angle_beta   90.00
_cell.angle_gamma   90.00
#
_symmetry.space_group_name_H-M   'P 1'
#
loop_
_entity.id
_entity.type
_entity.pdbx_description
1 polymer ?
#
loop_
_entity_poly.entity_id
_entity_poly.type
_entity_poly.pdbx_seq_one_letter_code
_entity_poly.pdbx_strand_id
1 'polypeptide(L)'
;MKQILNGPTSSSKSLRMISAVPLIISVLCFMQTTWAFQVPPISLSSSSSRFSTVGTFMKKGSGGNSLSSRDLDGIESDASRASENWDIAVTSFLNEENAKLVKERLANRADVRYLQVGGLPSSLRTRFVMTNPDLDLDRDATNSEHCVLLCVENIRNVEWPHTLTRIGVELKDVGDVIVEDEFAYMVVAPDVVKQCCRLLPKELRGVGVTVSVVEPGEYLPVDGEQQKMELGKLDKRALKYK
;
A
#
# COMPACT_ATOMS: atom_id res chain seq x y z
N MET A 1 69.52 -7.28 -11.33
CA MET A 1 70.19 -7.42 -10.02
C MET A 1 69.13 -7.41 -8.94
N LYS A 2 69.08 -8.46 -8.11
CA LYS A 2 68.35 -8.60 -6.82
C LYS A 2 66.81 -8.47 -6.88
N GLN A 3 66.00 -9.27 -6.19
CA GLN A 3 66.18 -10.50 -5.42
C GLN A 3 64.76 -11.08 -5.20
N ILE A 4 64.70 -12.41 -5.12
CA ILE A 4 63.54 -13.26 -4.79
C ILE A 4 63.15 -13.07 -3.31
N LEU A 5 61.86 -13.09 -2.96
CA LEU A 5 61.43 -13.72 -1.71
C LEU A 5 60.00 -14.25 -1.77
N ASN A 6 59.91 -15.58 -1.67
CA ASN A 6 58.71 -16.36 -1.41
C ASN A 6 58.29 -16.25 0.06
N GLY A 7 57.00 -16.46 0.33
CA GLY A 7 56.48 -16.83 1.64
C GLY A 7 55.04 -17.34 1.58
N PRO A 8 54.79 -18.66 1.77
CA PRO A 8 53.46 -19.22 2.00
C PRO A 8 53.20 -19.49 3.50
N THR A 9 52.04 -20.11 3.81
CA THR A 9 51.49 -20.52 5.13
C THR A 9 50.67 -19.42 5.82
N SER A 10 49.50 -19.64 6.42
CA SER A 10 48.93 -20.78 7.16
C SER A 10 47.40 -20.58 7.25
N SER A 11 46.57 -21.52 6.80
CA SER A 11 45.76 -22.40 7.66
C SER A 11 45.07 -21.74 8.85
N SER A 12 43.74 -21.61 8.80
CA SER A 12 42.84 -22.08 9.85
C SER A 12 41.39 -22.12 9.37
N LYS A 13 40.91 -23.33 9.07
CA LYS A 13 39.50 -23.68 8.93
C LYS A 13 38.88 -23.65 10.33
N SER A 14 38.03 -22.67 10.63
CA SER A 14 37.21 -22.68 11.84
C SER A 14 35.86 -23.33 11.52
N LEU A 15 35.79 -24.63 11.81
CA LEU A 15 34.58 -25.40 12.02
C LEU A 15 34.04 -25.09 13.42
N ARG A 16 32.76 -24.76 13.55
CA ARG A 16 31.85 -25.02 14.70
C ARG A 16 30.55 -24.26 14.41
N MET A 17 29.35 -24.73 14.70
CA MET A 17 28.78 -26.01 15.10
C MET A 17 27.30 -25.84 14.75
N ILE A 18 26.76 -26.75 13.94
CA ILE A 18 25.34 -26.82 13.66
C ILE A 18 24.69 -27.36 14.95
N SER A 19 24.10 -26.47 15.73
CA SER A 19 23.31 -26.83 16.90
C SER A 19 21.92 -27.24 16.42
N ALA A 20 21.75 -28.55 16.25
CA ALA A 20 20.47 -29.20 16.08
C ALA A 20 19.61 -28.95 17.33
N VAL A 21 18.52 -28.20 17.18
CA VAL A 21 17.46 -28.11 18.19
C VAL A 21 16.42 -29.19 17.85
N PRO A 22 16.10 -30.10 18.80
CA PRO A 22 15.27 -31.25 18.52
C PRO A 22 13.78 -30.88 18.41
N LEU A 23 13.15 -31.53 17.43
CA LEU A 23 11.72 -31.82 17.34
C LEU A 23 11.17 -32.27 18.70
N ILE A 24 10.33 -31.44 19.31
CA ILE A 24 9.42 -31.89 20.37
C ILE A 24 8.01 -31.91 19.78
N ILE A 25 7.63 -33.13 19.43
CA ILE A 25 6.26 -33.60 19.26
C ILE A 25 5.52 -33.32 20.58
N SER A 26 4.53 -32.44 20.55
CA SER A 26 3.46 -32.38 21.55
C SER A 26 2.15 -32.74 20.89
N VAL A 27 1.90 -34.05 20.82
CA VAL A 27 0.58 -34.65 20.70
C VAL A 27 0.08 -34.84 22.13
N LEU A 28 -0.92 -34.05 22.54
CA LEU A 28 -1.81 -34.17 23.71
C LEU A 28 -2.39 -32.75 23.91
N CYS A 29 -3.69 -32.49 24.02
CA CYS A 29 -4.82 -33.32 24.31
C CYS A 29 -6.07 -32.62 23.77
N PHE A 30 -6.91 -33.39 23.09
CA PHE A 30 -8.32 -33.10 22.88
C PHE A 30 -8.97 -32.95 24.26
N MET A 31 -9.40 -31.75 24.64
CA MET A 31 -10.36 -31.55 25.74
C MET A 31 -11.28 -30.40 25.35
N GLN A 32 -12.45 -30.79 24.85
CA GLN A 32 -13.62 -29.94 24.72
C GLN A 32 -13.93 -29.34 26.08
N THR A 33 -13.90 -28.01 26.17
CA THR A 33 -14.51 -27.31 27.30
C THR A 33 -15.60 -26.40 26.75
N THR A 34 -16.82 -26.96 26.67
CA THR A 34 -18.04 -26.21 26.43
C THR A 34 -18.34 -25.36 27.66
N TRP A 35 -17.87 -24.12 27.67
CA TRP A 35 -18.39 -23.09 28.57
C TRP A 35 -19.58 -22.42 27.88
N ALA A 36 -20.78 -22.80 28.33
CA ALA A 36 -22.00 -22.07 28.05
C ALA A 36 -21.96 -20.74 28.82
N PHE A 37 -21.43 -19.69 28.18
CA PHE A 37 -21.62 -18.32 28.64
C PHE A 37 -22.97 -17.83 28.11
N GLN A 38 -23.98 -17.90 28.97
CA GLN A 38 -25.27 -17.25 28.74
C GLN A 38 -25.09 -15.75 29.00
N VAL A 39 -24.77 -15.01 27.95
CA VAL A 39 -24.73 -13.55 27.96
C VAL A 39 -26.19 -13.03 27.92
N PRO A 40 -26.62 -12.15 28.84
CA PRO A 40 -27.93 -11.53 28.76
C PRO A 40 -28.03 -10.64 27.52
N PRO A 41 -29.22 -10.51 26.89
CA PRO A 41 -29.41 -9.58 25.78
C PRO A 41 -29.28 -8.16 26.28
N ILE A 42 -28.11 -7.55 26.05
CA ILE A 42 -27.95 -6.11 26.22
C ILE A 42 -28.63 -5.47 25.01
N SER A 43 -29.81 -4.91 25.23
CA SER A 43 -30.45 -3.96 24.31
C SER A 43 -29.65 -2.67 24.31
N LEU A 44 -28.61 -2.60 23.48
CA LEU A 44 -27.95 -1.36 23.14
C LEU A 44 -28.74 -0.69 22.03
N SER A 45 -29.37 0.41 22.41
CA SER A 45 -29.89 1.45 21.53
C SER A 45 -28.93 1.71 20.39
N SER A 46 -29.39 1.46 19.18
CA SER A 46 -28.76 1.86 17.94
C SER A 46 -28.72 3.39 17.86
N SER A 47 -27.69 4.00 18.44
CA SER A 47 -27.24 5.32 18.01
C SER A 47 -26.57 5.13 16.67
N SER A 48 -27.37 5.19 15.60
CA SER A 48 -26.89 5.33 14.23
C SER A 48 -26.13 6.66 14.12
N SER A 49 -24.83 6.66 14.42
CA SER A 49 -23.91 7.59 13.77
C SER A 49 -23.84 7.15 12.31
N ARG A 50 -24.68 7.81 11.50
CA ARG A 50 -24.60 7.75 10.05
C ARG A 50 -23.24 8.30 9.65
N PHE A 51 -22.26 7.41 9.53
CA PHE A 51 -21.06 7.69 8.76
C PHE A 51 -21.49 7.68 7.30
N SER A 52 -22.01 8.82 6.83
CA SER A 52 -22.22 9.03 5.42
C SER A 52 -20.85 9.26 4.81
N THR A 53 -20.24 8.19 4.30
CA THR A 53 -19.28 8.31 3.20
C THR A 53 -20.01 9.00 2.06
N VAL A 54 -19.98 10.33 2.05
CA VAL A 54 -20.47 11.14 0.94
C VAL A 54 -19.58 10.77 -0.23
N GLY A 55 -20.16 10.03 -1.17
CA GLY A 55 -19.46 9.45 -2.30
C GLY A 55 -18.56 10.45 -2.99
N THR A 56 -17.30 10.09 -3.08
CA THR A 56 -16.29 10.74 -3.90
C THR A 56 -16.86 10.86 -5.31
N PHE A 57 -17.13 12.11 -5.69
CA PHE A 57 -17.71 12.45 -6.98
C PHE A 57 -16.78 11.94 -8.10
N MET A 58 -17.29 11.05 -8.95
CA MET A 58 -16.56 10.56 -10.12
C MET A 58 -16.28 11.71 -11.09
N LYS A 59 -15.09 12.30 -11.02
CA LYS A 59 -14.56 13.18 -12.05
C LYS A 59 -13.76 12.32 -13.03
N LYS A 60 -14.34 12.05 -14.20
CA LYS A 60 -13.68 11.41 -15.35
C LYS A 60 -12.64 12.39 -15.92
N GLY A 61 -11.44 12.39 -15.34
CA GLY A 61 -10.32 13.25 -15.71
C GLY A 61 -9.57 12.73 -16.93
N SER A 62 -9.54 13.53 -18.00
CA SER A 62 -8.83 13.26 -19.24
C SER A 62 -7.32 13.52 -19.10
N GLY A 63 -6.53 12.46 -18.91
CA GLY A 63 -5.35 12.16 -19.73
C GLY A 63 -4.09 13.04 -19.69
N GLY A 64 -3.91 13.94 -18.72
CA GLY A 64 -2.62 14.57 -18.42
C GLY A 64 -1.96 13.90 -17.21
N ASN A 65 -0.67 13.55 -17.29
CA ASN A 65 0.08 13.03 -16.12
C ASN A 65 0.31 14.12 -15.04
N SER A 66 0.02 15.38 -15.36
CA SER A 66 0.05 16.51 -14.43
C SER A 66 -1.36 16.85 -13.95
N LEU A 67 -1.51 17.12 -12.65
CA LEU A 67 -2.75 17.66 -12.08
C LEU A 67 -3.08 18.98 -12.78
N SER A 68 -4.33 19.13 -13.22
CA SER A 68 -4.80 20.43 -13.70
C SER A 68 -5.05 21.36 -12.50
N SER A 69 -5.04 22.69 -12.72
CA SER A 69 -5.44 23.65 -11.68
C SER A 69 -6.78 23.27 -11.03
N ARG A 70 -7.72 22.82 -11.85
CA ARG A 70 -9.06 22.41 -11.40
C ARG A 70 -9.04 21.17 -10.50
N ASP A 71 -8.02 20.32 -10.61
CA ASP A 71 -7.87 19.16 -9.73
C ASP A 71 -7.27 19.60 -8.39
N LEU A 72 -6.30 20.52 -8.40
CA LEU A 72 -5.77 21.14 -7.18
C LEU A 72 -6.85 21.91 -6.41
N ASP A 73 -7.68 22.70 -7.11
CA ASP A 73 -8.81 23.41 -6.50
C ASP A 73 -9.84 22.44 -5.91
N GLY A 74 -10.02 21.27 -6.54
CA GLY A 74 -10.85 20.19 -6.01
C GLY A 74 -10.31 19.63 -4.70
N ILE A 75 -9.02 19.30 -4.67
CA ILE A 75 -8.33 18.80 -3.47
C ILE A 75 -8.40 19.81 -2.33
N GLU A 76 -8.16 21.10 -2.60
CA GLU A 76 -8.25 22.16 -1.58
C GLU A 76 -9.68 22.36 -1.06
N SER A 77 -10.68 22.27 -1.94
CA SER A 77 -12.09 22.34 -1.57
C SER A 77 -12.49 21.16 -0.67
N ASP A 78 -12.06 19.94 -1.03
CA ASP A 78 -12.29 18.75 -0.22
C ASP A 78 -11.60 18.85 1.15
N ALA A 79 -10.38 19.40 1.19
CA ALA A 79 -9.64 19.65 2.43
C ALA A 79 -10.33 20.67 3.34
N SER A 80 -10.82 21.77 2.76
CA SER A 80 -11.56 22.82 3.50
C SER A 80 -12.84 22.23 4.09
N ARG A 81 -13.60 21.47 3.30
CA ARG A 81 -14.81 20.80 3.74
C ARG A 81 -14.54 19.79 4.85
N ALA A 82 -13.47 19.00 4.74
CA ALA A 82 -13.07 18.05 5.77
C ALA A 82 -12.73 18.75 7.09
N SER A 83 -11.98 19.86 7.02
CA SER A 83 -11.65 20.67 8.20
C SER A 83 -12.89 21.27 8.87
N GLU A 84 -13.78 21.88 8.09
CA GLU A 84 -15.01 22.50 8.61
C GLU A 84 -15.98 21.47 9.22
N ASN A 85 -16.06 20.28 8.62
CA ASN A 85 -16.96 19.21 9.06
C ASN A 85 -16.37 18.28 10.11
N TRP A 86 -15.12 18.50 10.55
CA TRP A 86 -14.41 17.58 11.45
C TRP A 86 -14.33 16.15 10.90
N ASP A 87 -14.09 16.04 9.58
CA ASP A 87 -14.02 14.79 8.84
C ASP A 87 -12.61 14.57 8.26
N ILE A 88 -12.38 13.41 7.64
CA ILE A 88 -11.13 13.03 6.99
C ILE A 88 -11.36 12.93 5.47
N ALA A 89 -10.63 13.75 4.71
CA ALA A 89 -10.55 13.62 3.26
C ALA A 89 -9.23 12.97 2.85
N VAL A 90 -9.28 12.08 1.85
CA VAL A 90 -8.10 11.36 1.35
C VAL A 90 -7.99 11.49 -0.16
N THR A 91 -6.81 11.86 -0.66
CA THR A 91 -6.57 11.93 -2.10
C THR A 91 -6.36 10.53 -2.70
N SER A 92 -6.43 10.41 -4.03
CA SER A 92 -5.84 9.29 -4.74
C SER A 92 -4.31 9.28 -4.62
N PHE A 93 -3.66 8.18 -5.01
CA PHE A 93 -2.19 8.12 -5.15
C PHE A 93 -1.71 9.02 -6.28
N LEU A 94 -0.95 10.04 -5.90
CA LEU A 94 -0.32 11.02 -6.75
C LEU A 94 1.14 10.63 -7.01
N ASN A 95 1.64 10.90 -8.22
CA ASN A 95 3.07 10.81 -8.50
C ASN A 95 3.86 11.93 -7.77
N GLU A 96 5.18 11.83 -7.76
CA GLU A 96 6.05 12.76 -7.02
C GLU A 96 5.81 14.24 -7.39
N GLU A 97 5.68 14.54 -8.69
CA GLU A 97 5.46 15.90 -9.19
C GLU A 97 4.12 16.47 -8.67
N ASN A 98 3.04 15.70 -8.78
CA ASN A 98 1.72 16.11 -8.32
C ASN A 98 1.66 16.19 -6.78
N ALA A 99 2.37 15.30 -6.07
CA ALA A 99 2.48 15.33 -4.63
C ALA A 99 3.19 16.60 -4.15
N LYS A 100 4.25 17.05 -4.84
CA LYS A 100 4.89 18.34 -4.58
C LYS A 100 3.93 19.51 -4.73
N LEU A 101 3.17 19.55 -5.83
CA LEU A 101 2.17 20.62 -6.07
C LEU A 101 1.09 20.67 -4.98
N VAL A 102 0.56 19.51 -4.58
CA VAL A 102 -0.43 19.44 -3.50
C VAL A 102 0.17 19.89 -2.17
N LYS A 103 1.39 19.45 -1.85
CA LYS A 103 2.10 19.85 -0.64
C LYS A 103 2.32 21.36 -0.57
N GLU A 104 2.79 21.97 -1.67
CA GLU A 104 2.97 23.43 -1.77
C GLU A 104 1.64 24.18 -1.62
N ARG A 105 0.57 23.65 -2.21
CA ARG A 105 -0.76 24.27 -2.13
C ARG A 105 -1.32 24.24 -0.70
N LEU A 106 -1.18 23.11 -0.01
CA LEU A 106 -1.68 22.93 1.36
C LEU A 106 -0.77 23.55 2.42
N ALA A 107 0.53 23.72 2.16
CA ALA A 107 1.47 24.32 3.11
C ALA A 107 1.10 25.75 3.52
N ASN A 108 0.36 26.48 2.69
CA ASN A 108 -0.09 27.84 2.98
C ASN A 108 -1.45 27.91 3.70
N ARG A 109 -2.03 26.76 4.07
CA ARG A 109 -3.33 26.68 4.75
C ARG A 109 -3.12 26.36 6.22
N ALA A 110 -3.41 27.32 7.10
CA ALA A 110 -3.34 27.12 8.54
C ALA A 110 -4.58 26.41 9.10
N ASP A 111 -5.66 26.41 8.33
CA ASP A 111 -6.96 25.84 8.66
C ASP A 111 -7.09 24.36 8.27
N VAL A 112 -6.05 23.75 7.69
CA VAL A 112 -6.05 22.35 7.27
C VAL A 112 -4.76 21.70 7.74
N ARG A 113 -4.87 20.57 8.45
CA ARG A 113 -3.74 19.68 8.71
C ARG A 113 -3.75 18.56 7.69
N TYR A 114 -2.56 18.19 7.21
CA TYR A 114 -2.42 17.10 6.26
C TYR A 114 -1.22 16.20 6.61
N LEU A 115 -1.35 14.93 6.23
CA LEU A 115 -0.31 13.91 6.35
C LEU A 115 -0.14 13.18 5.02
N GLN A 116 1.11 12.96 4.61
CA GLN A 116 1.45 12.18 3.43
C GLN A 116 1.65 10.71 3.83
N VAL A 117 0.94 9.79 3.16
CA VAL A 117 0.93 8.35 3.45
C VAL A 117 1.13 7.50 2.19
N GLY A 118 1.48 6.22 2.39
CA GLY A 118 1.56 5.20 1.33
C GLY A 118 2.85 5.14 0.50
N GLY A 119 3.82 6.02 0.73
CA GLY A 119 5.14 5.98 0.08
C GLY A 119 6.12 5.12 0.87
N LEU A 120 6.11 3.81 0.64
CA LEU A 120 6.93 2.86 1.38
C LEU A 120 7.75 1.95 0.44
N PRO A 121 9.10 1.93 0.56
CA PRO A 121 9.99 2.86 1.28
C PRO A 121 10.30 4.14 0.49
N SER A 122 10.01 4.17 -0.82
CA SER A 122 10.14 5.36 -1.65
C SER A 122 8.81 6.12 -1.69
N SER A 123 8.87 7.44 -1.85
CA SER A 123 7.68 8.30 -1.92
C SER A 123 7.32 8.68 -3.36
N LEU A 124 7.49 7.76 -4.33
CA LEU A 124 7.19 8.08 -5.73
C LEU A 124 5.70 8.20 -5.94
N ARG A 125 4.91 7.37 -5.26
CA ARG A 125 3.45 7.49 -5.26
C ARG A 125 2.90 7.55 -3.85
N THR A 126 2.27 8.67 -3.55
CA THR A 126 1.75 8.94 -2.20
C THR A 126 0.37 9.55 -2.26
N ARG A 127 -0.34 9.49 -1.14
CA ARG A 127 -1.63 10.17 -0.98
C ARG A 127 -1.60 11.08 0.23
N PHE A 128 -2.50 12.03 0.27
CA PHE A 128 -2.64 12.98 1.35
C PHE A 128 -3.92 12.71 2.12
N VAL A 129 -3.80 12.61 3.43
CA VAL A 129 -4.90 12.59 4.38
C VAL A 129 -5.03 13.99 4.96
N MET A 130 -6.21 14.58 4.88
CA MET A 130 -6.46 16.00 5.16
C MET A 130 -7.63 16.11 6.12
N THR A 131 -7.47 16.94 7.15
CA THR A 131 -8.47 17.10 8.21
C THR A 131 -8.30 18.43 8.95
N ASN A 132 -9.10 18.63 10.00
CA ASN A 132 -9.03 19.78 10.89
C ASN A 132 -7.68 19.81 11.66
N PRO A 133 -7.02 20.98 11.82
CA PRO A 133 -5.74 21.07 12.53
C PRO A 133 -5.78 20.66 14.00
N ASP A 134 -6.93 20.77 14.64
CA ASP A 134 -7.14 20.38 16.04
C ASP A 134 -7.30 18.85 16.21
N LEU A 135 -7.42 18.09 15.11
CA LEU A 135 -7.42 16.63 15.15
C LEU A 135 -6.00 16.09 15.08
N ASP A 136 -5.66 15.24 16.03
CA ASP A 136 -4.37 14.57 16.05
C ASP A 136 -4.34 13.38 15.08
N LEU A 137 -3.45 13.51 14.09
CA LEU A 137 -3.12 12.43 13.16
C LEU A 137 -1.83 11.76 13.63
N ASP A 138 -1.96 10.56 14.17
CA ASP A 138 -0.81 9.67 14.35
C ASP A 138 -0.38 9.09 13.00
N ARG A 139 0.91 9.18 12.69
CA ARG A 139 1.41 8.87 11.35
C ARG A 139 1.22 7.40 10.99
N ASP A 140 1.50 6.51 11.93
CA ASP A 140 1.51 5.07 11.67
C ASP A 140 0.07 4.54 11.62
N ALA A 141 -0.78 4.97 12.55
CA ALA A 141 -2.20 4.66 12.53
C ALA A 141 -2.88 5.14 11.24
N THR A 142 -2.68 6.41 10.88
CA THR A 142 -3.27 7.01 9.67
C THR A 142 -2.78 6.31 8.40
N ASN A 143 -1.50 5.92 8.35
CA ASN A 143 -0.96 5.18 7.22
C ASN A 143 -1.59 3.78 7.11
N SER A 144 -1.77 3.06 8.22
CA SER A 144 -2.41 1.73 8.24
C SER A 144 -3.90 1.75 7.89
N GLU A 145 -4.60 2.85 8.22
CA GLU A 145 -6.03 3.00 7.93
C GLU A 145 -6.29 3.32 6.45
N HIS A 146 -5.40 4.10 5.82
CA HIS A 146 -5.61 4.61 4.46
C HIS A 146 -4.73 3.97 3.39
N CYS A 147 -3.80 3.10 3.77
CA CYS A 147 -2.93 2.37 2.87
C CYS A 147 -2.80 0.92 3.33
N VAL A 148 -2.94 -0.02 2.39
CA VAL A 148 -2.77 -1.44 2.66
C VAL A 148 -1.62 -1.96 1.81
N LEU A 149 -0.68 -2.67 2.43
CA LEU A 149 0.41 -3.35 1.75
C LEU A 149 -0.05 -4.77 1.39
N LEU A 150 -0.01 -5.09 0.09
CA LEU A 150 -0.24 -6.45 -0.39
C LEU A 150 1.08 -7.08 -0.79
N CYS A 151 1.26 -8.35 -0.41
CA CYS A 151 2.31 -9.22 -0.93
C CYS A 151 1.70 -10.17 -1.95
N VAL A 152 2.35 -10.27 -3.11
CA VAL A 152 1.99 -11.19 -4.19
C VAL A 152 3.18 -12.11 -4.43
N GLU A 153 2.98 -13.40 -4.23
CA GLU A 153 4.07 -14.40 -4.33
C GLU A 153 3.96 -15.22 -5.62
N ASN A 154 5.07 -15.87 -6.00
CA ASN A 154 5.20 -16.74 -7.17
C ASN A 154 4.89 -16.03 -8.51
N ILE A 155 5.23 -14.74 -8.60
CA ILE A 155 4.99 -13.95 -9.82
C ILE A 155 6.12 -14.09 -10.84
N ARG A 156 5.79 -13.92 -12.13
CA ARG A 156 6.78 -13.89 -13.22
C ARG A 156 6.43 -12.83 -14.26
N ASN A 157 7.37 -11.91 -14.48
CA ASN A 157 7.36 -10.91 -15.56
C ASN A 157 5.98 -10.26 -15.78
N VAL A 158 5.58 -9.41 -14.82
CA VAL A 158 4.23 -8.83 -14.75
C VAL A 158 4.24 -7.38 -15.21
N GLU A 159 3.38 -7.07 -16.17
CA GLU A 159 3.05 -5.69 -16.53
C GLU A 159 1.93 -5.19 -15.59
N TRP A 160 2.32 -4.61 -14.46
CA TRP A 160 1.40 -4.21 -13.40
C TRP A 160 0.30 -3.25 -13.83
N PRO A 161 0.58 -2.14 -14.55
CA PRO A 161 -0.47 -1.19 -14.94
C PRO A 161 -1.59 -1.85 -15.75
N HIS A 162 -1.22 -2.71 -16.71
CA HIS A 162 -2.18 -3.40 -17.58
C HIS A 162 -2.95 -4.48 -16.83
N THR A 163 -2.27 -5.24 -15.98
CA THR A 163 -2.89 -6.29 -15.18
C THR A 163 -3.94 -5.71 -14.22
N LEU A 164 -3.58 -4.63 -13.52
CA LEU A 164 -4.48 -3.94 -12.59
C LEU A 164 -5.68 -3.32 -13.32
N THR A 165 -5.44 -2.68 -14.46
CA THR A 165 -6.54 -2.13 -15.27
C THR A 165 -7.48 -3.22 -15.76
N ARG A 166 -6.96 -4.40 -16.13
CA ARG A 166 -7.77 -5.54 -16.61
C ARG A 166 -8.69 -6.11 -15.53
N ILE A 167 -8.23 -6.17 -14.29
CA ILE A 167 -9.08 -6.58 -13.16
C ILE A 167 -10.04 -5.47 -12.72
N GLY A 168 -9.97 -4.28 -13.34
CA GLY A 168 -10.83 -3.14 -13.04
C GLY A 168 -10.37 -2.30 -11.84
N VAL A 169 -9.08 -2.35 -11.49
CA VAL A 169 -8.49 -1.48 -10.47
C VAL A 169 -7.90 -0.25 -11.15
N GLU A 170 -8.33 0.94 -10.71
CA GLU A 170 -7.80 2.18 -11.26
C GLU A 170 -6.38 2.45 -10.74
N LEU A 171 -5.49 2.91 -11.61
CA LEU A 171 -4.10 3.19 -11.22
C LEU A 171 -3.96 4.33 -10.21
N LYS A 172 -5.01 5.12 -10.00
CA LYS A 172 -5.04 6.18 -8.97
C LYS A 172 -5.23 5.59 -7.56
N ASP A 173 -5.71 4.35 -7.45
CA ASP A 173 -5.95 3.65 -6.19
C ASP A 173 -4.77 2.72 -5.81
N VAL A 174 -3.69 2.77 -6.59
CA VAL A 174 -2.47 2.01 -6.39
C VAL A 174 -1.29 2.97 -6.27
N GLY A 175 -0.54 2.79 -5.19
CA GLY A 175 0.70 3.49 -4.90
C GLY A 175 1.89 2.81 -5.54
N ASP A 176 2.95 2.67 -4.76
CA ASP A 176 4.19 2.06 -5.21
C ASP A 176 4.06 0.53 -5.32
N VAL A 177 4.70 -0.01 -6.36
CA VAL A 177 4.80 -1.45 -6.62
C VAL A 177 6.27 -1.79 -6.74
N ILE A 178 6.74 -2.68 -5.86
CA ILE A 178 8.15 -3.06 -5.74
C ILE A 178 8.24 -4.57 -5.98
N VAL A 179 9.06 -4.97 -6.94
CA VAL A 179 9.23 -6.36 -7.35
C VAL A 179 10.58 -6.86 -6.86
N GLU A 180 10.59 -7.94 -6.11
CA GLU A 180 11.77 -8.58 -5.55
C GLU A 180 11.68 -10.08 -5.81
N ASP A 181 12.52 -10.58 -6.73
CA ASP A 181 12.53 -11.97 -7.19
C ASP A 181 11.14 -12.48 -7.64
N GLU A 182 10.54 -13.42 -6.90
CA GLU A 182 9.21 -13.98 -7.15
C GLU A 182 8.11 -13.31 -6.31
N PHE A 183 8.43 -12.17 -5.67
CA PHE A 183 7.51 -11.39 -4.85
C PHE A 183 7.24 -10.02 -5.48
N ALA A 184 6.03 -9.53 -5.30
CA ALA A 184 5.73 -8.11 -5.46
C ALA A 184 4.96 -7.57 -4.28
N TYR A 185 5.37 -6.40 -3.86
CA TYR A 185 4.77 -5.65 -2.80
C TYR A 185 4.12 -4.43 -3.40
N MET A 186 2.81 -4.26 -3.17
CA MET A 186 2.08 -3.11 -3.68
C MET A 186 1.32 -2.40 -2.58
N VAL A 187 1.43 -1.08 -2.57
CA VAL A 187 0.59 -0.25 -1.70
C VAL A 187 -0.70 0.06 -2.45
N VAL A 188 -1.85 -0.21 -1.83
CA VAL A 188 -3.16 0.03 -2.43
C VAL A 188 -4.10 0.75 -1.47
N ALA A 189 -5.13 1.38 -2.03
CA ALA A 189 -6.24 1.91 -1.25
C ALA A 189 -7.04 0.75 -0.62
N PRO A 190 -7.58 0.91 0.61
CA PRO A 190 -8.37 -0.12 1.28
C PRO A 190 -9.54 -0.66 0.42
N ASP A 191 -10.18 0.23 -0.35
CA ASP A 191 -11.35 -0.09 -1.17
C ASP A 191 -11.09 -1.15 -2.24
N VAL A 192 -9.85 -1.24 -2.74
CA VAL A 192 -9.50 -2.17 -3.83
C VAL A 192 -8.87 -3.47 -3.34
N VAL A 193 -8.57 -3.59 -2.04
CA VAL A 193 -7.89 -4.76 -1.45
C VAL A 193 -8.62 -6.07 -1.77
N LYS A 194 -9.92 -6.12 -1.49
CA LYS A 194 -10.73 -7.33 -1.72
C LYS A 194 -10.76 -7.74 -3.19
N GLN A 195 -10.74 -6.75 -4.10
CA GLN A 195 -10.71 -6.99 -5.54
C GLN A 195 -9.34 -7.54 -5.96
N CYS A 196 -8.25 -6.93 -5.49
CA CYS A 196 -6.88 -7.39 -5.72
C CYS A 196 -6.68 -8.83 -5.24
N CYS A 197 -6.98 -9.14 -3.97
CA CYS A 197 -6.81 -10.48 -3.40
C CYS A 197 -7.61 -11.55 -4.15
N ARG A 198 -8.79 -11.21 -4.69
CA ARG A 198 -9.65 -12.16 -5.39
C ARG A 198 -9.29 -12.39 -6.85
N LEU A 199 -8.81 -11.36 -7.54
CA LEU A 199 -8.67 -11.35 -9.00
C LEU A 199 -7.22 -11.43 -9.48
N LEU A 200 -6.26 -10.85 -8.76
CA LEU A 200 -4.84 -10.92 -9.15
C LEU A 200 -4.34 -12.37 -9.30
N PRO A 201 -4.64 -13.32 -8.38
CA PRO A 201 -4.20 -14.71 -8.54
C PRO A 201 -4.69 -15.38 -9.82
N LYS A 202 -5.78 -14.87 -10.42
CA LYS A 202 -6.40 -15.42 -11.63
C LYS A 202 -5.84 -14.83 -12.92
N GLU A 203 -5.36 -13.60 -12.86
CA GLU A 203 -4.81 -12.89 -14.03
C GLU A 203 -3.29 -13.03 -14.16
N LEU A 204 -2.60 -13.21 -13.03
CA LEU A 204 -1.14 -13.26 -13.02
C LEU A 204 -0.62 -14.59 -13.58
N ARG A 205 0.49 -14.50 -14.31
CA ARG A 205 1.20 -15.65 -14.83
C ARG A 205 2.15 -16.17 -13.75
N GLY A 206 1.84 -17.34 -13.21
CA GLY A 206 2.62 -17.99 -12.16
C GLY A 206 1.99 -19.32 -11.76
N VAL A 207 2.74 -20.16 -11.06
CA VAL A 207 2.22 -21.42 -10.49
C VAL A 207 1.96 -21.15 -9.02
N GLY A 208 0.69 -21.26 -8.60
CA GLY A 208 0.32 -21.06 -7.20
C GLY A 208 0.47 -19.61 -6.72
N VAL A 209 0.08 -18.63 -7.55
CA VAL A 209 0.09 -17.22 -7.15
C VAL A 209 -0.81 -17.00 -5.93
N THR A 210 -0.23 -16.45 -4.87
CA THR A 210 -0.90 -16.10 -3.62
C THR A 210 -0.87 -14.59 -3.46
N VAL A 211 -1.94 -14.02 -2.89
CA VAL A 211 -2.01 -12.60 -2.53
C VAL A 211 -2.44 -12.51 -1.09
N SER A 212 -1.59 -11.93 -0.25
CA SER A 212 -1.82 -11.73 1.17
C SER A 212 -1.75 -10.25 1.52
N VAL A 213 -2.42 -9.86 2.60
CA VAL A 213 -2.27 -8.56 3.23
C VAL A 213 -1.12 -8.68 4.21
N VAL A 214 -0.16 -7.75 4.15
CA VAL A 214 0.97 -7.69 5.09
C VAL A 214 0.56 -6.86 6.29
N GLU A 215 0.88 -7.34 7.49
CA GLU A 215 0.55 -6.58 8.71
C GLU A 215 1.43 -5.32 8.82
N PRO A 216 0.89 -4.21 9.35
CA PRO A 216 1.67 -3.01 9.59
C PRO A 216 2.92 -3.31 10.44
N GLY A 217 4.09 -2.94 9.94
CA GLY A 217 5.37 -3.11 10.64
C GLY A 217 6.04 -4.48 10.48
N GLU A 218 5.42 -5.44 9.78
CA GLU A 218 5.98 -6.77 9.59
C GLU A 218 7.16 -6.79 8.62
N TYR A 219 6.99 -6.15 7.46
CA TYR A 219 8.02 -6.13 6.41
C TYR A 219 7.85 -4.94 5.48
N LEU A 220 8.97 -4.34 5.09
CA LEU A 220 9.04 -3.29 4.07
C LEU A 220 10.09 -3.68 3.02
N PRO A 221 9.71 -3.78 1.74
CA PRO A 221 10.64 -4.13 0.68
C PRO A 221 11.61 -2.97 0.43
N VAL A 222 12.92 -3.19 0.58
CA VAL A 222 13.94 -2.14 0.37
C VAL A 222 14.76 -2.37 -0.90
N ASP A 223 14.95 -3.62 -1.29
CA ASP A 223 15.92 -4.02 -2.32
C ASP A 223 15.30 -4.32 -3.70
N GLY A 224 13.98 -4.21 -3.84
CA GLY A 224 13.27 -4.53 -5.07
C GLY A 224 13.28 -3.43 -6.14
N GLU A 225 12.96 -3.82 -7.38
CA GLU A 225 12.79 -2.90 -8.50
C GLU A 225 11.41 -2.24 -8.46
N GLN A 226 11.39 -0.91 -8.38
CA GLN A 226 10.16 -0.14 -8.40
C GLN A 226 9.57 -0.02 -9.81
N GLN A 227 8.32 -0.43 -9.94
CA GLN A 227 7.60 -0.48 -11.21
C GLN A 227 6.89 0.83 -11.50
N LYS A 228 6.97 1.29 -12.75
CA LYS A 228 6.28 2.52 -13.19
C LYS A 228 4.79 2.26 -13.36
N MET A 229 3.99 2.98 -12.58
CA MET A 229 2.54 2.86 -12.60
C MET A 229 1.85 3.80 -13.61
N GLU A 230 2.34 3.80 -14.85
CA GLU A 230 1.80 4.57 -15.96
C GLU A 230 1.54 3.69 -17.19
N LEU A 231 0.40 3.88 -17.86
CA LEU A 231 0.14 3.23 -19.15
C LEU A 231 0.96 3.90 -20.25
N GLY A 232 1.68 3.09 -21.02
CA GLY A 232 2.47 3.55 -22.18
C GLY A 232 1.64 4.35 -23.19
N LYS A 233 2.27 5.31 -23.88
CA LYS A 233 1.60 6.23 -24.82
C LYS A 233 0.87 5.53 -25.97
N LEU A 234 1.29 4.32 -26.35
CA LEU A 234 0.66 3.53 -27.42
C LEU A 234 -0.68 2.91 -26.95
N ASP A 235 -0.76 2.48 -25.69
CA ASP A 235 -1.92 1.76 -25.15
C ASP A 235 -3.09 2.68 -24.79
N LYS A 236 -2.81 3.98 -24.57
CA LYS A 236 -3.85 5.00 -24.33
C LYS A 236 -4.84 5.13 -25.50
N ARG A 237 -4.45 4.76 -26.73
CA ARG A 237 -5.36 4.76 -27.90
C ARG A 237 -6.28 3.53 -27.91
N ALA A 238 -5.79 2.38 -27.48
CA ALA A 238 -6.57 1.13 -27.51
C ALA A 238 -7.67 1.10 -26.44
N LEU A 239 -7.41 1.68 -25.26
CA LEU A 239 -8.41 1.82 -24.19
C LEU A 239 -9.54 2.81 -24.49
N LYS A 240 -9.38 3.69 -25.48
CA LYS A 240 -10.42 4.67 -25.84
C LYS A 240 -11.56 4.05 -26.68
N TYR A 241 -11.39 2.82 -27.15
CA TYR A 241 -12.32 2.11 -28.04
C TYR A 241 -12.89 0.80 -27.46
N LYS A 242 -12.74 0.57 -26.16
CA LYS A 242 -13.47 -0.47 -25.42
C LYS A 242 -14.43 0.19 -24.44
#